data_AF-A0A2R6EUQ6-F1
#
_entry.id   AF-A0A2R6EUQ6-F1
#
_cell.length_a   1.000
_cell.length_b   1.000
_cell.length_c   1.000
_cell.angle_alpha   90.00
_cell.angle_beta   90.00
_cell.angle_gamma   90.00
#
_symmetry.space_group_name_H-M   'P 1'
#
loop_
_entity.id
_entity.type
_entity.pdbx_description
1 polymer ?
#
loop_
_entity_poly.entity_id
_entity_poly.type
_entity_poly.pdbx_seq_one_letter_code
_entity_poly.pdbx_strand_id
1 'polypeptide(L)'
;MANRTVTRTHVASIRNQRQVRDDLDSLGFAASKLWNVARWTVERIWSEIGHIPGHAELSSYLKSHERYADLNAQSSQRVIQELAEAFRSWYGHRHNGNQNANPPAYRKHGDQHPRSTVT
;
A
#
# COMPACT_ATOMS: atom_id res chain seq x y z
N MET A 1 20.98 -5.42 -31.17
CA MET A 1 19.63 -5.39 -30.56
C MET A 1 19.39 -3.98 -30.06
N ALA A 2 18.29 -3.32 -30.47
CA ALA A 2 18.02 -1.92 -30.14
C ALA A 2 17.57 -1.80 -28.67
N ASN A 3 18.25 -0.95 -27.89
CA ASN A 3 17.82 -0.58 -26.54
C ASN A 3 16.49 0.19 -26.64
N ARG A 4 15.38 -0.46 -26.27
CA ARG A 4 14.06 0.16 -26.22
C ARG A 4 13.95 0.92 -24.90
N THR A 5 14.14 2.22 -24.94
CA THR A 5 13.94 3.11 -23.79
C THR A 5 12.44 3.12 -23.45
N VAL A 6 12.07 2.57 -22.30
CA VAL A 6 10.68 2.56 -21.80
C VAL A 6 10.54 3.70 -20.80
N THR A 7 9.64 4.65 -21.08
CA THR A 7 9.24 5.65 -20.08
C THR A 7 8.43 4.96 -18.99
N ARG A 8 9.04 4.80 -17.80
CA ARG A 8 8.41 4.09 -16.67
C ARG A 8 7.60 5.01 -15.76
N THR A 9 7.86 6.31 -15.79
CA THR A 9 7.26 7.28 -14.85
C THR A 9 6.84 8.54 -15.60
N HIS A 10 5.59 8.93 -15.41
CA HIS A 10 5.08 10.23 -15.82
C HIS A 10 5.00 11.14 -14.59
N VAL A 11 5.54 12.35 -14.71
CA VAL A 11 5.43 13.38 -13.68
C VAL A 11 4.49 14.45 -14.22
N ALA A 12 3.47 14.79 -13.45
CA ALA A 12 2.49 15.82 -13.80
C ALA A 12 2.21 16.69 -12.57
N SER A 13 1.86 17.95 -12.80
CA SER A 13 1.53 18.91 -11.75
C SER A 13 0.03 19.23 -11.76
N ILE A 14 -0.56 19.36 -10.57
CA ILE A 14 -1.96 19.73 -10.41
C ILE A 14 -2.09 21.25 -10.49
N ARG A 15 -2.79 21.75 -11.53
CA ARG A 15 -2.97 23.20 -11.73
C ARG A 15 -3.86 23.87 -10.69
N ASN A 16 -4.81 23.12 -10.11
CA ASN A 16 -5.77 23.60 -9.12
C ASN A 16 -5.51 23.05 -7.71
N GLN A 17 -4.24 22.83 -7.34
CA GLN A 17 -3.85 22.18 -6.08
C GLN A 17 -4.56 22.73 -4.84
N ARG A 18 -4.73 24.05 -4.75
CA ARG A 18 -5.42 24.71 -3.62
C ARG A 18 -6.87 24.25 -3.43
N GLN A 19 -7.55 23.82 -4.51
CA GLN A 19 -8.94 23.37 -4.46
C GLN A 19 -9.07 21.89 -4.08
N VAL A 20 -8.06 21.07 -4.39
CA VAL A 20 -8.15 19.60 -4.23
C VAL A 20 -7.29 19.06 -3.10
N ARG A 21 -6.43 19.88 -2.49
CA ARG A 21 -5.48 19.46 -1.45
C ARG A 21 -6.17 18.71 -0.30
N ASP A 22 -7.25 19.27 0.23
CA ASP A 22 -7.88 18.73 1.44
C ASP A 22 -8.59 17.39 1.15
N ASP A 23 -9.13 17.22 -0.06
CA ASP A 23 -9.67 15.94 -0.54
C ASP A 23 -8.55 14.90 -0.75
N LEU A 24 -7.43 15.31 -1.36
CA LEU A 24 -6.27 14.44 -1.55
C LEU A 24 -5.65 14.00 -0.22
N ASP A 25 -5.58 14.89 0.77
CA ASP A 25 -5.11 14.57 2.12
C ASP A 25 -6.06 13.58 2.81
N SER A 26 -7.38 13.75 2.64
CA SER A 26 -8.39 12.82 3.14
C SER A 26 -8.26 11.43 2.51
N LEU A 27 -8.03 11.35 1.19
CA LEU A 27 -7.76 10.09 0.49
C LEU A 27 -6.44 9.45 0.97
N GLY A 28 -5.39 10.24 1.16
CA GLY A 28 -4.12 9.77 1.72
C GLY A 28 -4.26 9.17 3.12
N PHE A 29 -5.10 9.78 3.96
CA PHE A 29 -5.44 9.28 5.28
C PHE A 29 -6.21 7.96 5.22
N ALA A 30 -7.23 7.86 4.37
CA ALA A 30 -7.99 6.63 4.15
C ALA A 30 -7.09 5.48 3.66
N ALA A 31 -6.21 5.75 2.69
CA ALA A 31 -5.24 4.80 2.19
C ALA A 31 -4.28 4.30 3.28
N SER A 32 -3.83 5.20 4.16
CA SER A 32 -2.94 4.86 5.27
C SER A 32 -3.63 3.96 6.30
N LYS A 33 -4.92 4.21 6.61
CA LYS A 33 -5.71 3.32 7.47
C LYS A 33 -5.89 1.94 6.86
N LEU A 34 -6.28 1.87 5.58
CA LEU A 34 -6.47 0.60 4.89
C LEU A 34 -5.15 -0.20 4.84
N TRP A 35 -4.03 0.44 4.53
CA TRP A 35 -2.70 -0.18 4.59
C TRP A 35 -2.41 -0.79 5.95
N ASN A 36 -2.65 -0.04 7.04
CA ASN A 36 -2.36 -0.51 8.40
C ASN A 36 -3.24 -1.70 8.80
N VAL A 37 -4.54 -1.66 8.49
CA VAL A 37 -5.46 -2.79 8.73
C VAL A 37 -5.02 -4.02 7.95
N ALA A 38 -4.67 -3.86 6.67
CA ALA A 38 -4.21 -4.95 5.83
C ALA A 38 -2.87 -5.53 6.33
N ARG A 39 -1.90 -4.68 6.72
CA ARG A 39 -0.60 -5.09 7.25
C ARG A 39 -0.73 -5.84 8.57
N TRP A 40 -1.61 -5.37 9.47
CA TRP A 40 -1.95 -6.08 10.70
C TRP A 40 -2.57 -7.45 10.42
N THR A 41 -3.46 -7.53 9.43
CA THR A 41 -4.08 -8.80 9.01
C THR A 41 -3.04 -9.80 8.51
N VAL A 42 -2.07 -9.35 7.69
CA VAL A 42 -0.95 -10.17 7.22
C VAL A 42 -0.13 -10.70 8.40
N GLU A 43 0.23 -9.83 9.35
CA GLU A 43 0.99 -10.22 10.54
C GLU A 43 0.27 -11.28 11.35
N ARG A 44 -1.05 -11.12 11.57
CA ARG A 44 -1.85 -12.11 12.31
C ARG A 44 -1.85 -13.47 11.62
N ILE A 45 -2.13 -13.51 10.32
CA ILE A 45 -2.15 -14.76 9.53
C ILE A 45 -0.75 -15.41 9.53
N TRP A 46 0.29 -14.62 9.36
CA TRP A 46 1.67 -15.10 9.39
C TRP A 46 2.04 -15.70 10.74
N SER A 47 1.70 -15.04 11.85
CA SER A 47 1.96 -15.54 13.20
C SER A 47 1.18 -16.82 13.53
N GLU A 48 -0.01 -17.00 12.96
CA GLU A 48 -0.85 -18.17 13.20
C GLU A 48 -0.44 -19.38 12.35
N ILE A 49 -0.19 -19.20 11.05
CA ILE A 49 -0.02 -20.30 10.09
C ILE A 49 1.21 -20.19 9.19
N GLY A 50 2.05 -19.16 9.35
CA GLY A 50 3.24 -18.96 8.52
C GLY A 50 2.94 -18.69 7.04
N HIS A 51 1.75 -18.16 6.73
CA HIS A 51 1.35 -17.82 5.36
C HIS A 51 1.32 -16.31 5.15
N ILE A 52 1.90 -15.83 4.05
CA ILE A 52 1.78 -14.43 3.62
C ILE A 52 0.70 -14.37 2.55
N PRO A 53 -0.48 -13.81 2.84
CA PRO A 53 -1.57 -13.80 1.88
C PRO A 53 -1.25 -12.89 0.68
N GLY A 54 -1.68 -13.35 -0.49
CA GLY A 54 -1.56 -12.62 -1.75
C GLY A 54 -2.58 -11.48 -1.88
N HIS A 55 -2.46 -10.69 -2.96
CA HIS A 55 -3.35 -9.57 -3.24
C HIS A 55 -4.83 -9.98 -3.31
N ALA A 56 -5.15 -11.09 -3.97
CA ALA A 56 -6.53 -11.57 -4.12
C ALA A 56 -7.14 -12.02 -2.78
N GLU A 57 -6.36 -12.75 -1.98
CA GLU A 57 -6.78 -13.23 -0.65
C GLU A 57 -7.05 -12.06 0.30
N LEU A 58 -6.10 -11.11 0.39
CA LEU A 58 -6.26 -9.91 1.20
C LEU A 58 -7.43 -9.03 0.72
N SER A 59 -7.58 -8.86 -0.59
CA SER A 59 -8.68 -8.06 -1.15
C SER A 59 -10.03 -8.68 -0.86
N SER A 60 -10.15 -10.01 -0.96
CA SER A 60 -11.38 -10.73 -0.64
C SER A 60 -11.73 -10.58 0.84
N TYR A 61 -10.75 -10.78 1.73
CA TYR A 61 -10.94 -10.68 3.17
C TYR A 61 -11.34 -9.26 3.62
N LEU A 62 -10.71 -8.24 3.05
CA LEU A 62 -10.93 -6.85 3.45
C LEU A 62 -12.10 -6.16 2.74
N LYS A 63 -12.72 -6.78 1.73
CA LYS A 63 -13.78 -6.17 0.93
C LYS A 63 -14.98 -5.71 1.77
N SER A 64 -15.27 -6.40 2.87
CA SER A 64 -16.36 -6.07 3.81
C SER A 64 -15.92 -5.16 4.96
N HIS A 65 -14.64 -4.81 5.06
CA HIS A 65 -14.11 -3.98 6.13
C HIS A 65 -14.45 -2.50 5.88
N GLU A 66 -14.84 -1.76 6.92
CA GLU A 66 -15.23 -0.33 6.80
C GLU A 66 -14.18 0.52 6.05
N ARG A 67 -12.89 0.36 6.40
CA ARG A 67 -11.76 1.05 5.76
C ARG A 67 -11.55 0.73 4.28
N TYR A 68 -12.14 -0.34 3.76
CA TYR A 68 -12.13 -0.61 2.33
C TYR A 68 -13.07 0.33 1.56
N ALA A 69 -14.16 0.75 2.19
CA ALA A 69 -15.15 1.66 1.61
C ALA A 69 -14.81 3.14 1.77
N ASP A 70 -13.82 3.48 2.62
CA ASP A 70 -13.29 4.85 2.76
C ASP A 70 -12.61 5.36 1.46
N LEU A 71 -12.28 4.46 0.53
CA LEU A 71 -11.72 4.75 -0.79
C LEU A 71 -12.61 4.15 -1.88
N ASN A 72 -12.51 4.69 -3.10
CA ASN A 72 -13.11 4.01 -4.24
C ASN A 72 -12.46 2.63 -4.43
N ALA A 73 -13.22 1.67 -4.97
CA ALA A 73 -12.80 0.28 -5.05
C ALA A 73 -11.45 0.05 -5.75
N GLN A 74 -11.16 0.82 -6.81
CA GLN A 74 -9.90 0.70 -7.54
C GLN A 74 -8.72 1.16 -6.67
N SER A 75 -8.86 2.28 -5.98
CA SER A 75 -7.85 2.77 -5.04
C SER A 75 -7.65 1.79 -3.87
N SER A 76 -8.72 1.23 -3.29
CA SER A 76 -8.62 0.21 -2.23
C SER A 76 -7.85 -1.03 -2.71
N GLN A 77 -8.19 -1.54 -3.89
CA GLN A 77 -7.48 -2.66 -4.50
C GLN A 77 -6.00 -2.33 -4.71
N ARG A 78 -5.69 -1.12 -5.18
CA ARG A 78 -4.30 -0.72 -5.43
C ARG A 78 -3.47 -0.65 -4.15
N VAL A 79 -4.01 -0.10 -3.05
CA VAL A 79 -3.34 -0.08 -1.74
C VAL A 79 -3.00 -1.50 -1.27
N ILE A 80 -3.95 -2.43 -1.39
CA ILE A 80 -3.76 -3.83 -0.99
C ILE A 80 -2.76 -4.54 -1.91
N GLN A 81 -2.79 -4.24 -3.22
CA GLN A 81 -1.83 -4.79 -4.17
C GLN A 81 -0.41 -4.35 -3.84
N GLU A 82 -0.18 -3.06 -3.60
CA GLU A 82 1.13 -2.52 -3.22
C GLU A 82 1.65 -3.17 -1.94
N LEU A 83 0.78 -3.39 -0.95
CA LEU A 83 1.17 -4.08 0.29
C LEU A 83 1.60 -5.53 0.01
N ALA A 84 0.81 -6.27 -0.79
CA ALA A 84 1.13 -7.64 -1.15
C ALA A 84 2.42 -7.75 -1.98
N GLU A 85 2.70 -6.78 -2.86
CA GLU A 85 3.97 -6.67 -3.59
C GLU A 85 5.15 -6.38 -2.64
N ALA A 86 4.96 -5.49 -1.66
CA ALA A 86 5.97 -5.16 -0.66
C ALA A 86 6.33 -6.37 0.22
N PHE A 87 5.33 -7.13 0.70
CA PHE A 87 5.59 -8.36 1.45
C PHE A 87 6.27 -9.44 0.61
N ARG A 88 5.86 -9.64 -0.64
CA ARG A 88 6.52 -10.59 -1.57
C ARG A 88 7.99 -10.23 -1.80
N SER A 89 8.27 -8.94 -2.03
CA SER A 89 9.63 -8.44 -2.19
C SER A 89 10.46 -8.65 -0.93
N TRP A 90 9.93 -8.27 0.24
CA TRP A 90 10.60 -8.50 1.52
C TRP A 90 10.92 -9.98 1.77
N TYR A 91 9.94 -10.85 1.58
CA TYR A 91 10.13 -12.29 1.76
C TYR A 91 11.19 -12.84 0.82
N GLY A 92 11.19 -12.41 -0.46
CA GLY A 92 12.24 -12.75 -1.42
C GLY A 92 13.63 -12.31 -0.94
N HIS A 93 13.78 -11.10 -0.40
CA HIS A 93 15.04 -10.65 0.17
C HIS A 93 15.49 -11.47 1.38
N ARG A 94 14.57 -11.78 2.32
CA ARG A 94 14.86 -12.61 3.50
C ARG A 94 15.26 -14.03 3.10
N HIS A 95 14.52 -14.63 2.17
CA HIS A 95 14.81 -15.96 1.65
C HIS A 95 16.18 -16.04 0.98
N ASN A 96 16.61 -14.95 0.32
CA ASN A 96 17.94 -14.84 -0.31
C ASN A 96 19.06 -14.50 0.69
N GLY A 97 18.84 -14.67 2.00
CA GLY A 97 19.86 -14.51 3.03
C GLY A 97 20.09 -13.07 3.51
N ASN A 98 19.32 -12.08 3.03
CA ASN A 98 19.41 -10.72 3.55
C ASN A 98 18.75 -10.62 4.93
N GLN A 99 19.55 -10.78 5.97
CA GLN A 99 19.09 -10.69 7.37
C GLN A 99 18.64 -9.28 7.75
N ASN A 100 19.08 -8.25 7.02
CA ASN A 100 18.73 -6.85 7.28
C ASN A 100 17.43 -6.40 6.57
N ALA A 101 16.77 -7.29 5.82
CA ALA A 101 15.52 -6.98 5.14
C ALA A 101 14.36 -6.86 6.14
N ASN A 102 13.78 -5.67 6.23
CA ASN A 102 12.66 -5.37 7.12
C ASN A 102 11.31 -5.57 6.42
N PRO A 103 10.30 -6.13 7.12
CA PRO A 103 8.96 -6.26 6.56
C PRO A 103 8.31 -4.89 6.33
N PRO A 104 7.26 -4.82 5.50
CA PRO A 104 6.45 -3.62 5.37
C PRO A 104 6.01 -3.08 6.74
N ALA A 105 6.36 -1.83 7.00
CA ALA A 105 6.02 -1.14 8.23
C ALA A 105 4.60 -0.54 8.16
N TYR A 106 4.09 -0.15 9.33
CA TYR A 106 2.91 0.70 9.41
C TYR A 106 3.20 2.05 8.75
N ARG A 107 2.24 2.57 7.96
CA ARG A 107 2.35 3.90 7.34
C ARG A 107 2.07 5.05 8.33
N LYS A 108 1.65 4.74 9.56
CA LYS A 108 1.30 5.71 10.61
C LYS A 108 1.73 5.25 12.01
N HIS A 109 2.09 6.22 12.85
CA HIS A 109 1.99 6.17 14.32
C HIS A 109 1.30 7.46 14.81
N GLY A 110 0.14 7.37 15.49
CA GLY A 110 -0.59 8.56 15.97
C GLY A 110 -1.30 9.38 14.87
N ASP A 111 -1.43 10.70 15.03
CA ASP A 111 -2.18 11.57 14.09
C ASP A 111 -1.33 12.15 12.94
N GLN A 112 -0.04 11.84 12.90
CA GLN A 112 0.81 12.19 11.78
C GLN A 112 0.62 11.18 10.63
N HIS A 113 0.16 11.68 9.49
CA HIS A 113 0.04 10.91 8.25
C HIS A 113 0.95 11.51 7.18
N PRO A 114 1.51 10.69 6.28
CA PRO A 114 2.13 11.23 5.07
C PRO A 114 1.07 12.07 4.34
N ARG A 115 1.40 13.34 4.09
CA ARG A 115 0.61 14.17 3.17
C ARG A 115 0.63 13.51 1.81
N SER A 116 -0.40 13.77 1.01
CA SER A 116 -0.38 13.33 -0.39
C SER A 116 0.96 13.72 -1.02
N THR A 117 1.70 12.75 -1.56
CA THR A 117 2.93 13.01 -2.33
C THR A 117 2.64 13.63 -3.70
N VAL A 118 1.35 13.86 -3.98
CA VAL A 118 0.87 14.58 -5.16
C VAL A 118 0.97 16.09 -4.89
N THR A 119 2.10 16.67 -5.28
CA THR A 119 2.35 18.13 -5.33
C THR A 119 2.13 18.71 -6.72
#